data_AF-A0A165YY05-F1
#
_entry.id   AF-A0A165YY05-F1
#
_cell.length_a   1.000
_cell.length_b   1.000
_cell.length_c   1.000
_cell.angle_alpha   90.00
_cell.angle_beta   90.00
_cell.angle_gamma   90.00
#
_symmetry.space_group_name_H-M   'P 1'
#
loop_
_entity.id
_entity.type
_entity.pdbx_description
1 polymer ?
#
loop_
_entity_poly.entity_id
_entity_poly.type
_entity_poly.pdbx_seq_one_letter_code
_entity_poly.pdbx_strand_id
1 'polypeptide(L)' 'MPQKIHSGYRMGRNALIQFLEEDERIGVSHMALNLKYGSRPADEVMEELAEFVLPHFPSH' A
#
# COMPACT_ATOMS: atom_id res chain seq x y z
N MET A 1 -13.35 4.45 1.78
CA MET A 1 -13.57 3.01 2.01
C MET A 1 -12.90 2.24 0.87
N PRO A 2 -12.11 1.19 1.15
CA PRO A 2 -11.46 0.39 0.11
C PRO A 2 -12.47 -0.26 -0.85
N GLN A 3 -12.21 -0.20 -2.15
CA GLN A 3 -13.00 -0.88 -3.17
C GLN A 3 -12.30 -2.19 -3.57
N LYS A 4 -13.00 -3.32 -3.58
CA LYS A 4 -12.42 -4.58 -4.06
C LYS A 4 -12.13 -4.49 -5.57
N ILE A 5 -10.98 -5.03 -5.97
CA ILE A 5 -10.60 -5.27 -7.36
C ILE A 5 -10.23 -6.74 -7.54
N HIS A 6 -9.90 -7.15 -8.77
CA HIS A 6 -9.38 -8.49 -9.00
C HIS A 6 -8.12 -8.71 -8.17
N SER A 7 -8.18 -9.66 -7.22
CA SER A 7 -7.05 -10.07 -6.37
C SER A 7 -6.42 -8.92 -5.58
N GLY A 8 -7.22 -7.96 -5.09
CA GLY A 8 -6.72 -6.88 -4.24
C GLY A 8 -7.76 -5.79 -3.93
N TYR A 9 -7.25 -4.61 -3.59
CA TYR A 9 -8.08 -3.45 -3.27
C TYR A 9 -7.59 -2.18 -4.00
N ARG A 10 -8.54 -1.29 -4.31
CA ARG A 10 -8.30 0.10 -4.70
C ARG A 10 -8.60 0.97 -3.49
N MET A 11 -7.60 1.71 -3.03
CA MET A 11 -7.72 2.64 -1.91
C MET A 11 -6.68 3.77 -2.03
N GLY A 12 -6.84 4.83 -1.25
CA GLY A 12 -5.83 5.90 -1.15
C GLY A 12 -4.79 5.58 -0.07
N ARG A 13 -3.67 6.31 -0.08
CA ARG A 13 -2.51 6.07 0.82
C ARG A 13 -2.85 6.03 2.31
N ASN A 14 -3.73 6.90 2.81
CA ASN A 14 -4.06 6.91 4.25
C ASN A 14 -4.78 5.63 4.68
N ALA A 15 -5.64 5.09 3.82
CA ALA A 15 -6.29 3.81 4.07
C ALA A 15 -5.31 2.64 3.91
N LEU A 16 -4.35 2.75 2.98
CA LEU A 16 -3.28 1.77 2.82
C LEU A 16 -2.40 1.71 4.07
N ILE A 17 -2.00 2.84 4.64
CA ILE A 17 -1.21 2.89 5.88
C ILE A 17 -1.94 2.17 7.02
N GLN A 18 -3.22 2.52 7.26
CA GLN A 18 -4.02 1.85 8.28
C GLN A 18 -4.16 0.35 8.06
N PHE A 19 -4.25 -0.08 6.80
CA PHE A 19 -4.32 -1.49 6.41
C PHE A 19 -3.00 -2.21 6.72
N LEU A 20 -1.87 -1.63 6.32
CA LEU A 20 -0.54 -2.18 6.58
C LEU A 20 -0.22 -2.23 8.08
N GLU A 21 -0.61 -1.23 8.86
CA GLU A 21 -0.46 -1.23 10.32
C GLU A 21 -1.28 -2.34 11.00
N GLU A 22 -2.48 -2.65 10.49
CA GLU A 22 -3.26 -3.80 10.99
C GLU A 22 -2.61 -5.13 10.63
N ASP A 23 -2.12 -5.26 9.39
CA ASP A 23 -1.42 -6.46 8.94
C ASP A 23 -0.13 -6.69 9.75
N GLU A 24 0.62 -5.63 10.06
CA GLU A 24 1.79 -5.70 10.96
C GLU A 24 1.38 -6.16 12.37
N ARG A 25 0.29 -5.61 12.93
CA ARG A 25 -0.23 -6.00 14.26
C ARG A 25 -0.58 -7.49 14.36
N ILE A 26 -1.02 -8.11 13.26
CA ILE A 26 -1.33 -9.55 13.21
C ILE A 26 -0.12 -10.41 12.81
N GLY A 27 1.07 -9.81 12.68
CA GLY A 27 2.35 -10.50 12.51
C GLY A 27 2.84 -10.62 11.06
N VAL A 28 2.27 -9.87 10.12
CA VAL A 28 2.81 -9.82 8.74
C VAL A 28 4.13 -9.04 8.75
N SER A 29 5.22 -9.71 8.39
CA SER A 29 6.57 -9.10 8.43
C SER A 29 6.99 -8.44 7.10
N HIS A 30 6.42 -8.86 5.98
CA HIS A 30 6.76 -8.30 4.67
C HIS A 30 5.56 -8.38 3.71
N MET A 31 5.36 -7.32 2.92
CA MET A 31 4.30 -7.25 1.93
C MET A 31 4.82 -6.72 0.59
N ALA A 32 4.50 -7.44 -0.49
CA ALA A 32 4.75 -6.98 -1.84
C ALA A 32 3.48 -6.33 -2.43
N LEU A 33 3.61 -5.12 -2.98
CA LEU A 33 2.52 -4.41 -3.64
C LEU A 33 2.57 -4.63 -5.15
N ASN A 34 1.44 -5.02 -5.74
CA ASN A 34 1.29 -5.18 -7.19
C ASN A 34 0.47 -4.04 -7.78
N LEU A 35 1.09 -3.23 -8.65
CA LEU A 35 0.48 -2.04 -9.23
C LEU A 35 -0.23 -2.29 -10.58
N LYS A 36 -0.26 -3.53 -11.09
CA LYS A 36 -0.78 -3.89 -12.42
C LYS A 36 -2.20 -3.42 -12.72
N TYR A 37 -3.07 -3.41 -11.70
CA TYR A 37 -4.48 -3.04 -11.83
C TYR A 37 -4.77 -1.57 -11.48
N GLY A 38 -3.71 -0.79 -11.22
CA GLY A 38 -3.79 0.66 -11.03
C GLY A 38 -4.18 1.38 -12.32
N SER A 39 -4.85 2.52 -12.17
CA SER A 39 -5.19 3.42 -13.29
C SER A 39 -4.21 4.58 -13.45
N ARG A 40 -3.26 4.72 -12.53
CA ARG A 40 -2.21 5.75 -12.54
C ARG A 40 -0.90 5.15 -13.05
N PRO A 41 -0.03 5.97 -13.66
CA PRO A 41 1.33 5.57 -13.99
C PRO A 41 2.05 5.00 -12.77
N ALA A 42 2.82 3.91 -12.95
CA ALA A 42 3.41 3.18 -11.85
C ALA A 42 4.49 3.99 -11.12
N ASP A 43 5.26 4.79 -11.87
CA ASP A 43 6.24 5.76 -11.37
C ASP A 43 5.61 6.78 -10.42
N GLU A 44 4.49 7.41 -10.81
CA GLU A 44 3.78 8.35 -9.92
C GLU A 44 3.28 7.68 -8.63
N VAL A 45 2.84 6.42 -8.71
CA VAL A 45 2.41 5.67 -7.52
C VAL A 45 3.62 5.33 -6.65
N MET A 46 4.74 4.93 -7.24
CA MET A 46 5.97 4.64 -6.51
C MET A 46 6.51 5.88 -5.78
N GLU A 47 6.47 7.06 -6.41
CA GLU A 47 6.83 8.33 -5.77
C GLU A 47 5.94 8.64 -4.56
N GLU A 48 4.61 8.49 -4.71
CA GLU A 48 3.68 8.69 -3.59
C GLU A 48 3.92 7.69 -2.45
N LEU A 49 4.17 6.41 -2.78
CA LEU A 49 4.49 5.41 -1.77
C LEU A 49 5.80 5.77 -1.05
N ALA A 50 6.81 6.24 -1.77
CA ALA A 50 8.09 6.61 -1.19
C ALA A 50 7.99 7.84 -0.28
N GLU A 51 7.24 8.86 -0.68
CA GLU A 51 7.11 10.10 0.08
C GLU A 51 6.18 9.96 1.29
N PHE A 52 5.08 9.20 1.15
CA PHE A 52 4.00 9.24 2.14
C PHE A 52 3.69 7.92 2.83
N VAL A 53 4.16 6.76 2.32
CA VAL A 53 3.87 5.45 2.93
C VAL A 53 5.12 4.84 3.56
N LEU A 54 6.24 4.76 2.82
CA LEU A 54 7.48 4.18 3.31
C LEU A 54 7.99 4.76 4.65
N PRO A 55 7.88 6.08 4.94
CA PRO A 55 8.34 6.61 6.23
C PRO A 55 7.63 6.02 7.46
N HIS A 56 6.46 5.41 7.29
CA HIS A 56 5.74 4.73 8.36
C HIS A 56 6.26 3.29 8.62
N PHE A 57 6.99 2.70 7.67
CA PHE A 57 7.47 1.31 7.71
C PHE A 57 8.97 1.25 7.39
N PRO A 58 9.86 1.72 8.29
CA PRO A 58 11.30 1.75 8.04
C PRO A 58 11.88 0.35 7.86
N SER A 59 12.89 0.20 7.02
CA SER A 59 13.64 -1.05 6.87
C SER A 59 14.36 -1.40 8.17
N HIS A 60 14.08 -2.58 8.70
CA HIS A 60 14.76 -3.18 9.85
C HIS A 60 16.03 -3.95 9.46
#